data_AF-A0A7Y9ASJ0-F1
#
_entry.id   AF-A0A7Y9ASJ0-F1
#
_cell.length_a   1.000
_cell.length_b   1.000
_cell.length_c   1.000
_cell.angle_alpha   90.00
_cell.angle_beta   90.00
_cell.angle_gamma   90.00
#
_symmetry.space_group_name_H-M   'P 1'
#
loop_
_entity.id
_entity.type
_entity.pdbx_description
1 polymer ?
#
loop_
_entity_poly.entity_id
_entity_poly.type
_entity_poly.pdbx_seq_one_letter_code
_entity_poly.pdbx_strand_id
1 'polypeptide(L)'
;MARKLITPGDIRDHVLRLGEKHPPIPLESVDRTVKDPRGVRQRFGHVIDYLARVELEVDRNVLELLTLLPDVSETDRLFYADVWQPQEIQHGLILDRLQQDLDLPPADPDTDTVSAKIRLLGALAHLRPVQEVARLLYYLTGAATEKAAVVAYNKLVEGLDEMGEDAVSRTIVQPIRRQEPGHFAFYRLSATEMVQQGVLAPWQLRLARVLRRKSFSPVGAHTPQHRAQFGSVLTTLGLQDTVEDFGAQIGLVERELLWSREQGMRVPDYVLAALRDTLEQFRTQAHPAAV
;
A
#
# COMPACT_ATOMS: atom_id res chain seq x y z
N MET A 1 -23.72 -13.80 -15.13
CA MET A 1 -22.68 -13.63 -16.16
C MET A 1 -21.40 -14.29 -15.65
N ALA A 2 -20.75 -15.14 -16.44
CA ALA A 2 -19.46 -15.72 -16.06
C ALA A 2 -18.41 -14.59 -15.97
N ARG A 3 -17.63 -14.55 -14.89
CA ARG A 3 -16.52 -13.58 -14.76
C ARG A 3 -15.51 -13.86 -15.89
N LYS A 4 -15.01 -12.80 -16.55
CA LYS A 4 -13.92 -12.90 -17.53
C LYS A 4 -12.74 -13.65 -16.89
N LEU A 5 -12.21 -14.64 -17.60
CA LEU A 5 -10.96 -15.30 -17.22
C LEU A 5 -9.80 -14.34 -17.47
N ILE A 6 -8.95 -14.17 -16.47
CA ILE A 6 -7.77 -13.31 -16.54
C ILE A 6 -6.60 -14.16 -17.00
N THR A 7 -5.88 -13.67 -18.01
CA THR A 7 -4.71 -14.32 -18.58
C THR A 7 -3.42 -13.58 -18.21
N PRO A 8 -2.25 -14.24 -18.27
CA PRO A 8 -0.97 -13.54 -18.11
C PRO A 8 -0.78 -12.39 -19.12
N GLY A 9 -1.33 -12.54 -20.34
CA GLY A 9 -1.33 -11.49 -21.36
C GLY A 9 -2.11 -10.24 -20.93
N ASP A 10 -3.29 -10.41 -20.33
CA ASP A 10 -4.09 -9.28 -19.82
C ASP A 10 -3.29 -8.47 -18.77
N ILE A 11 -2.54 -9.16 -17.91
CA ILE A 11 -1.72 -8.54 -16.85
C ILE A 11 -0.54 -7.80 -17.48
N ARG A 12 0.17 -8.44 -18.42
CA ARG A 12 1.31 -7.82 -19.11
C ARG A 12 0.90 -6.57 -19.90
N ASP A 13 -0.22 -6.63 -20.61
CA ASP A 13 -0.76 -5.47 -21.35
C ASP A 13 -1.15 -4.33 -20.40
N HIS A 14 -1.65 -4.65 -19.21
CA HIS A 14 -1.91 -3.66 -18.17
C HIS A 14 -0.62 -3.00 -17.68
N VAL A 15 0.41 -3.79 -17.36
CA VAL A 15 1.72 -3.28 -16.89
C VAL A 15 2.37 -2.36 -17.94
N LEU A 16 2.41 -2.79 -19.20
CA LEU A 16 2.98 -1.99 -20.28
C LEU A 16 2.24 -0.65 -20.46
N ARG A 17 0.90 -0.71 -20.46
CA ARG A 17 0.07 0.49 -20.59
C ARG A 17 0.22 1.42 -19.38
N LEU A 18 0.38 0.88 -18.19
CA LEU A 18 0.62 1.65 -16.97
C LEU A 18 1.93 2.43 -17.08
N GLY A 19 3.02 1.76 -17.44
CA GLY A 19 4.33 2.40 -17.61
C GLY A 19 4.34 3.46 -18.72
N GLU A 20 3.68 3.19 -19.85
CA GLU A 20 3.58 4.15 -20.96
C GLU A 20 2.76 5.40 -20.60
N LYS A 21 1.59 5.21 -19.97
CA LYS A 21 0.65 6.31 -19.70
C LYS A 21 1.03 7.14 -18.48
N HIS A 22 1.74 6.54 -17.54
CA HIS A 22 2.03 7.12 -16.24
C HIS A 22 3.51 6.92 -15.89
N PRO A 23 4.47 7.50 -16.63
CA PRO A 23 5.88 7.36 -16.28
C PRO A 23 6.18 7.94 -14.89
N PRO A 24 7.33 7.60 -14.28
CA PRO A 24 7.79 8.23 -13.04
C PRO A 24 7.73 9.76 -13.13
N ILE A 25 7.22 10.40 -12.08
CA ILE A 25 7.02 11.86 -12.06
C ILE A 25 8.38 12.52 -11.81
N PRO A 26 8.94 13.32 -12.73
CA PRO A 26 10.22 13.97 -12.49
C PRO A 26 10.08 15.05 -11.39
N LEU A 27 11.04 15.12 -10.47
CA LEU A 27 11.03 16.10 -9.39
C LEU A 27 10.99 17.55 -9.90
N GLU A 28 11.60 17.84 -11.05
CA GLU A 28 11.58 19.15 -11.69
C GLU A 28 10.21 19.52 -12.30
N SER A 29 9.31 18.55 -12.47
CA SER A 29 7.99 18.77 -13.04
C SER A 29 6.94 19.23 -12.02
N VAL A 30 7.27 19.20 -10.72
CA VAL A 30 6.33 19.53 -9.64
C VAL A 30 6.53 20.95 -9.13
N ASP A 31 5.42 21.65 -8.89
CA ASP A 31 5.41 22.95 -8.22
C ASP A 31 5.22 22.75 -6.72
N ARG A 32 6.30 22.98 -5.96
CA ARG A 32 6.33 22.84 -4.50
C ARG A 32 5.95 24.12 -3.75
N THR A 33 5.37 25.11 -4.43
CA THR A 33 4.90 26.34 -3.78
C THR A 33 3.81 26.04 -2.76
N VAL A 34 4.04 26.35 -1.48
CA VAL A 34 3.06 26.24 -0.39
C VAL A 34 2.63 27.64 0.05
N LYS A 35 1.33 27.93 0.01
CA LYS A 35 0.78 29.26 0.33
C LYS A 35 0.77 29.53 1.84
N ASP A 36 0.39 28.52 2.64
CA ASP A 36 0.44 28.54 4.11
C ASP A 36 1.23 27.33 4.64
N PRO A 37 2.58 27.39 4.62
CA PRO A 37 3.42 26.30 5.11
C PRO A 37 3.10 25.90 6.56
N ARG A 38 2.73 26.86 7.42
CA ARG A 38 2.43 26.60 8.83
C ARG A 38 1.12 25.84 8.98
N GLY A 39 0.07 26.27 8.28
CA GLY A 39 -1.22 25.58 8.25
C GLY A 39 -1.09 24.16 7.70
N VAL A 40 -0.37 23.99 6.58
CA VAL A 40 -0.17 22.67 5.97
C VAL A 40 0.62 21.76 6.90
N ARG A 41 1.71 22.26 7.50
CA ARG A 41 2.48 21.51 8.50
C ARG A 41 1.62 21.09 9.68
N GLN A 42 0.80 22.00 10.22
CA GLN A 42 -0.03 21.73 11.38
C GLN A 42 -1.11 20.68 11.09
N ARG A 43 -1.76 20.75 9.93
CA ARG A 43 -2.85 19.84 9.55
C ARG A 43 -2.33 18.52 9.01
N PHE A 44 -1.40 18.57 8.05
CA PHE A 44 -0.99 17.42 7.24
C PHE A 44 0.48 17.04 7.37
N GLY A 45 1.31 17.76 8.15
CA GLY A 45 2.74 17.48 8.24
C GLY A 45 3.06 16.03 8.60
N HIS A 46 2.39 15.47 9.61
CA HIS A 46 2.55 14.06 10.01
C HIS A 46 1.97 13.07 8.99
N VAL A 47 1.01 13.48 8.16
CA VAL A 47 0.48 12.65 7.07
C VAL A 47 1.51 12.58 5.94
N ILE A 48 2.06 13.72 5.56
CA ILE A 48 3.10 13.83 4.52
C ILE A 48 4.35 13.05 4.95
N ASP A 49 4.80 13.21 6.19
CA ASP A 49 5.92 12.44 6.78
C ASP A 49 5.66 10.93 6.72
N TYR A 50 4.47 10.48 7.17
CA TYR A 50 4.12 9.06 7.15
C TYR A 50 4.11 8.48 5.73
N LEU A 51 3.53 9.21 4.77
CA LEU A 51 3.49 8.79 3.37
C LEU A 51 4.90 8.79 2.78
N ALA A 52 5.68 9.87 2.93
CA ALA A 52 7.05 9.95 2.43
C ALA A 52 7.91 8.77 2.90
N ARG A 53 7.84 8.42 4.20
CA ARG A 53 8.54 7.25 4.74
C ARG A 53 8.09 5.96 4.06
N VAL A 54 6.79 5.71 3.98
CA VAL A 54 6.25 4.46 3.42
C VAL A 54 6.58 4.31 1.95
N GLU A 55 6.47 5.38 1.16
CA GLU A 55 6.85 5.42 -0.25
C GLU A 55 8.35 5.12 -0.43
N LEU A 56 9.22 5.70 0.41
CA LEU A 56 10.67 5.46 0.35
C LEU A 56 11.10 4.08 0.85
N GLU A 57 10.26 3.38 1.62
CA GLU A 57 10.49 1.98 2.00
C GLU A 57 10.34 1.01 0.81
N VAL A 58 10.01 1.50 -0.40
CA VAL A 58 9.91 0.69 -1.62
C VAL A 58 11.17 -0.12 -1.90
N ASP A 59 12.36 0.43 -1.66
CA ASP A 59 13.61 -0.31 -1.91
C ASP A 59 13.74 -1.53 -0.99
N ARG A 60 13.34 -1.41 0.29
CA ARG A 60 13.23 -2.57 1.19
C ARG A 60 12.20 -3.56 0.66
N ASN A 61 11.04 -3.08 0.20
CA ASN A 61 10.00 -3.95 -0.34
C ASN A 61 10.48 -4.73 -1.57
N VAL A 62 11.33 -4.11 -2.43
CA VAL A 62 12.00 -4.79 -3.56
C VAL A 62 12.99 -5.85 -3.06
N LEU A 63 13.77 -5.58 -2.02
CA LEU A 63 14.65 -6.59 -1.42
C LEU A 63 13.87 -7.78 -0.83
N GLU A 64 12.74 -7.50 -0.17
CA GLU A 64 11.84 -8.55 0.33
C GLU A 64 11.24 -9.37 -0.82
N LEU A 65 10.83 -8.72 -1.91
CA LEU A 65 10.35 -9.38 -3.13
C LEU A 65 11.39 -10.33 -3.73
N LEU A 66 12.62 -9.84 -3.94
CA LEU A 66 13.72 -10.65 -4.47
C LEU A 66 14.06 -11.83 -3.56
N THR A 67 13.85 -11.68 -2.26
CA THR A 67 14.05 -12.76 -1.27
C THR A 67 12.90 -13.77 -1.30
N LEU A 68 11.64 -13.32 -1.39
CA LEU A 68 10.45 -14.15 -1.26
C LEU A 68 10.04 -14.86 -2.56
N LEU A 69 10.41 -14.31 -3.71
CA LEU A 69 9.97 -14.77 -5.02
C LEU A 69 11.16 -15.17 -5.90
N PRO A 70 11.85 -16.28 -5.59
CA PRO A 70 13.03 -16.71 -6.34
C PRO A 70 12.73 -17.00 -7.83
N ASP A 71 11.54 -17.52 -8.14
CA ASP A 71 11.08 -17.78 -9.52
C ASP A 71 9.94 -16.81 -9.89
N VAL A 72 10.23 -15.50 -9.89
CA VAL A 72 9.26 -14.46 -10.27
C VAL A 72 8.97 -14.49 -11.78
N SER A 73 7.72 -14.21 -12.19
CA SER A 73 7.39 -14.19 -13.63
C SER A 73 8.02 -13.00 -14.33
N GLU A 74 8.19 -13.07 -15.66
CA GLU A 74 8.71 -11.94 -16.44
C GLU A 74 7.81 -10.69 -16.30
N THR A 75 6.49 -10.90 -16.20
CA THR A 75 5.52 -9.81 -16.03
C THR A 75 5.61 -9.16 -14.65
N ASP A 76 5.82 -9.97 -13.60
CA ASP A 76 6.08 -9.46 -12.26
C ASP A 76 7.41 -8.67 -12.23
N ARG A 77 8.49 -9.20 -12.83
CA ARG A 77 9.78 -8.50 -12.93
C ARG A 77 9.62 -7.16 -13.65
N LEU A 78 8.93 -7.16 -14.79
CA LEU A 78 8.64 -5.95 -15.56
C LEU A 78 7.87 -4.94 -14.69
N PHE A 79 6.84 -5.38 -13.97
CA PHE A 79 6.08 -4.50 -13.10
C PHE A 79 6.96 -3.90 -12.00
N TYR A 80 7.64 -4.73 -11.20
CA TYR A 80 8.38 -4.23 -10.04
C TYR A 80 9.59 -3.38 -10.44
N ALA A 81 10.42 -3.86 -11.37
CA ALA A 81 11.69 -3.21 -11.70
C ALA A 81 11.53 -2.04 -12.69
N ASP A 82 10.63 -2.18 -13.66
CA ASP A 82 10.59 -1.26 -14.81
C ASP A 82 9.41 -0.28 -14.74
N VAL A 83 8.44 -0.48 -13.84
CA VAL A 83 7.24 0.39 -13.71
C VAL A 83 7.06 0.91 -12.29
N TRP A 84 6.79 0.01 -11.33
CA TRP A 84 6.40 0.34 -9.96
C TRP A 84 7.54 0.98 -9.17
N GLN A 85 8.68 0.31 -8.98
CA GLN A 85 9.79 0.87 -8.17
C GLN A 85 10.22 2.27 -8.65
N PRO A 86 10.44 2.54 -9.95
CA PRO A 86 10.78 3.89 -10.41
C PRO A 86 9.71 4.94 -10.09
N GLN A 87 8.43 4.57 -10.11
CA GLN A 87 7.32 5.45 -9.77
C GLN A 87 7.30 5.78 -8.27
N GLU A 88 7.30 4.75 -7.42
CA GLU A 88 7.24 4.86 -5.96
C GLU A 88 8.45 5.64 -5.40
N ILE A 89 9.65 5.41 -5.94
CA ILE A 89 10.84 6.20 -5.55
C ILE A 89 10.59 7.69 -5.81
N GLN A 90 10.01 8.06 -6.96
CA GLN A 90 9.69 9.47 -7.22
C GLN A 90 8.60 9.98 -6.28
N HIS A 91 7.58 9.18 -5.94
CA HIS A 91 6.55 9.58 -4.98
C HIS A 91 7.18 9.93 -3.63
N GLY A 92 8.01 9.02 -3.11
CA GLY A 92 8.72 9.20 -1.86
C GLY A 92 9.64 10.41 -1.87
N LEU A 93 10.45 10.57 -2.91
CA LEU A 93 11.36 11.72 -3.06
C LEU A 93 10.59 13.05 -3.14
N ILE A 94 9.49 13.11 -3.89
CA ILE A 94 8.70 14.32 -4.02
C ILE A 94 8.05 14.69 -2.68
N LEU A 95 7.48 13.71 -1.96
CA LEU A 95 6.86 13.95 -0.66
C LEU A 95 7.90 14.32 0.41
N ASP A 96 9.08 13.71 0.39
CA ASP A 96 10.19 14.08 1.27
C ASP A 96 10.71 15.50 0.98
N ARG A 97 10.74 15.92 -0.28
CA ARG A 97 11.08 17.31 -0.61
C ARG A 97 10.01 18.29 -0.17
N LEU A 98 8.73 17.95 -0.34
CA LEU A 98 7.63 18.77 0.17
C LEU A 98 7.68 18.89 1.70
N GLN A 99 7.98 17.82 2.43
CA GLN A 99 8.03 17.88 3.89
C GLN A 99 9.16 18.81 4.39
N GLN A 100 10.31 18.81 3.70
CA GLN A 100 11.42 19.71 4.00
C GLN A 100 11.04 21.17 3.74
N ASP A 101 10.24 21.45 2.70
CA ASP A 101 9.70 22.79 2.44
C ASP A 101 8.69 23.24 3.52
N LEU A 102 8.17 22.31 4.33
CA LEU A 102 7.31 22.55 5.50
C LEU A 102 8.09 22.62 6.83
N ASP A 103 9.41 22.74 6.78
CA ASP A 103 10.31 22.75 7.95
C ASP A 103 10.19 21.49 8.82
N LEU A 104 9.94 20.32 8.20
CA LEU A 104 10.03 19.01 8.82
C LEU A 104 11.39 18.37 8.53
N PRO A 105 11.89 17.47 9.41
CA PRO A 105 13.07 16.68 9.09
C PRO A 105 12.82 15.82 7.84
N PRO A 106 13.88 15.43 7.10
CA PRO A 106 13.77 14.40 6.07
C PRO A 106 13.17 13.11 6.63
N ALA A 107 12.51 12.33 5.76
CA ALA A 107 11.95 11.04 6.13
C ALA A 107 13.08 10.08 6.53
N ASP A 108 12.77 9.19 7.48
CA ASP A 108 13.69 8.15 7.96
C ASP A 108 13.15 6.75 7.61
N PRO A 109 13.24 6.34 6.32
CA PRO A 109 12.78 5.03 5.87
C PRO A 109 13.79 3.92 6.18
N ASP A 110 13.27 2.74 6.47
CA ASP A 110 14.07 1.51 6.46
C ASP A 110 14.14 0.97 5.03
N THR A 111 15.30 1.09 4.40
CA THR A 111 15.50 0.75 2.98
C THR A 111 16.19 -0.59 2.75
N ASP A 112 16.74 -1.22 3.78
CA ASP A 112 17.66 -2.37 3.62
C ASP A 112 17.40 -3.56 4.57
N THR A 113 16.52 -3.40 5.56
CA THR A 113 16.29 -4.47 6.54
C THR A 113 15.34 -5.54 6.00
N VAL A 114 15.91 -6.68 5.60
CA VAL A 114 15.14 -7.91 5.37
C VAL A 114 15.17 -8.78 6.63
N SER A 115 14.02 -8.93 7.30
CA SER A 115 13.94 -9.67 8.56
C SER A 115 14.30 -11.15 8.43
N ALA A 116 14.82 -11.76 9.50
CA ALA A 116 15.17 -13.19 9.52
C ALA A 116 13.99 -14.12 9.16
N LYS A 117 12.76 -13.70 9.50
CA LYS A 117 11.54 -14.45 9.13
C LYS A 117 11.31 -14.44 7.62
N ILE A 118 11.49 -13.29 6.97
CA ILE A 118 11.38 -13.15 5.52
C ILE A 118 12.50 -13.93 4.81
N ARG A 119 13.74 -13.86 5.32
CA ARG A 119 14.86 -14.66 4.78
C ARG A 119 14.60 -16.17 4.85
N LEU A 120 14.07 -16.65 5.99
CA LEU A 120 13.69 -18.05 6.15
C LEU A 120 12.56 -18.44 5.19
N LEU A 121 11.53 -17.60 5.07
CA LEU A 121 10.45 -17.84 4.11
C LEU A 121 10.96 -17.86 2.68
N GLY A 122 11.90 -16.97 2.31
CA GLY A 122 12.57 -16.96 1.02
C GLY A 122 13.34 -18.25 0.73
N ALA A 123 14.10 -18.75 1.70
CA ALA A 123 14.78 -20.03 1.58
C ALA A 123 13.79 -21.19 1.35
N LEU A 124 12.65 -21.19 2.04
CA LEU A 124 11.59 -22.17 1.84
C LEU A 124 10.83 -21.98 0.52
N ALA A 125 10.78 -20.76 -0.02
CA ALA A 125 10.09 -20.40 -1.25
C ALA A 125 10.76 -20.97 -2.52
N HIS A 126 11.93 -21.58 -2.42
CA HIS A 126 12.46 -22.44 -3.49
C HIS A 126 11.62 -23.71 -3.71
N LEU A 127 10.76 -24.07 -2.74
CA LEU A 127 9.72 -25.07 -2.94
C LEU A 127 8.50 -24.41 -3.54
N ARG A 128 8.18 -24.76 -4.79
CA ARG A 128 7.06 -24.18 -5.55
C ARG A 128 5.74 -24.05 -4.76
N PRO A 129 5.28 -25.06 -3.97
CA PRO A 129 4.05 -24.91 -3.21
C PRO A 129 4.10 -23.81 -2.13
N VAL A 130 5.28 -23.57 -1.55
CA VAL A 130 5.52 -22.48 -0.59
C VAL A 130 5.56 -21.15 -1.31
N GLN A 131 6.26 -21.10 -2.45
CA GLN A 131 6.34 -19.90 -3.29
C GLN A 131 4.97 -19.39 -3.72
N GLU A 132 4.08 -20.28 -4.17
CA GLU A 132 2.75 -19.91 -4.64
C GLU A 132 1.89 -19.32 -3.51
N VAL A 133 2.05 -19.81 -2.27
CA VAL A 133 1.41 -19.21 -1.08
C VAL A 133 2.01 -17.85 -0.76
N ALA A 134 3.34 -17.74 -0.76
CA ALA A 134 4.04 -16.47 -0.51
C ALA A 134 3.65 -15.40 -1.54
N ARG A 135 3.61 -15.77 -2.83
CA ARG A 135 3.22 -14.89 -3.94
C ARG A 135 1.76 -14.42 -3.81
N LEU A 136 0.83 -15.31 -3.47
CA LEU A 136 -0.55 -14.90 -3.21
C LEU A 136 -0.62 -13.92 -2.03
N LEU A 137 0.03 -14.22 -0.89
CA LEU A 137 0.03 -13.33 0.26
C LEU A 137 0.63 -11.96 -0.08
N TYR A 138 1.69 -11.94 -0.89
CA TYR A 138 2.31 -10.71 -1.36
C TYR A 138 1.32 -9.89 -2.21
N TYR A 139 0.67 -10.49 -3.21
CA TYR A 139 -0.31 -9.76 -4.02
C TYR A 139 -1.49 -9.23 -3.20
N LEU A 140 -1.93 -9.95 -2.17
CA LEU A 140 -2.97 -9.47 -1.27
C LEU A 140 -2.49 -8.29 -0.41
N THR A 141 -1.24 -8.32 0.07
CA THR A 141 -0.62 -7.18 0.76
C THR A 141 -0.54 -5.96 -0.16
N GLY A 142 0.03 -6.12 -1.35
CA GLY A 142 0.12 -5.05 -2.35
C GLY A 142 -1.25 -4.45 -2.65
N ALA A 143 -2.25 -5.27 -3.00
CA ALA A 143 -3.60 -4.78 -3.26
C ALA A 143 -4.22 -3.98 -2.10
N ALA A 144 -3.99 -4.38 -0.84
CA ALA A 144 -4.46 -3.65 0.32
C ALA A 144 -3.72 -2.31 0.50
N THR A 145 -2.39 -2.31 0.30
CA THR A 145 -1.52 -1.12 0.36
C THR A 145 -1.90 -0.09 -0.71
N GLU A 146 -1.93 -0.48 -1.98
CA GLU A 146 -2.25 0.44 -3.09
C GLU A 146 -3.66 1.02 -2.92
N LYS A 147 -4.60 0.21 -2.43
CA LYS A 147 -5.96 0.70 -2.19
C LYS A 147 -6.02 1.68 -1.01
N ALA A 148 -5.18 1.49 0.00
CA ALA A 148 -5.04 2.45 1.10
C ALA A 148 -4.46 3.77 0.59
N ALA A 149 -3.41 3.72 -0.25
CA ALA A 149 -2.79 4.89 -0.87
C ALA A 149 -3.80 5.68 -1.73
N VAL A 150 -4.57 5.02 -2.60
CA VAL A 150 -5.67 5.65 -3.36
C VAL A 150 -6.60 6.46 -2.45
N VAL A 151 -7.06 5.87 -1.33
CA VAL A 151 -8.00 6.55 -0.43
C VAL A 151 -7.31 7.71 0.30
N ALA A 152 -6.10 7.50 0.79
CA ALA A 152 -5.34 8.51 1.51
C ALA A 152 -5.06 9.74 0.64
N TYR A 153 -4.59 9.54 -0.60
CA TYR A 153 -4.33 10.63 -1.52
C TYR A 153 -5.60 11.36 -1.97
N ASN A 154 -6.74 10.67 -2.11
CA ASN A 154 -8.02 11.35 -2.36
C ASN A 154 -8.35 12.32 -1.21
N LYS A 155 -8.23 11.88 0.04
CA LYS A 155 -8.48 12.72 1.21
C LYS A 155 -7.47 13.86 1.37
N LEU A 156 -6.21 13.60 1.05
CA LEU A 156 -5.18 14.63 1.08
C LEU A 156 -5.42 15.71 0.00
N VAL A 157 -5.83 15.32 -1.22
CA VAL A 157 -6.24 16.26 -2.27
C VAL A 157 -7.42 17.12 -1.82
N GLU A 158 -8.49 16.51 -1.30
CA GLU A 158 -9.65 17.23 -0.77
C GLU A 158 -9.22 18.27 0.28
N GLY A 159 -8.39 17.86 1.24
CA GLY A 159 -7.92 18.71 2.32
C GLY A 159 -6.99 19.85 1.88
N LEU A 160 -6.12 19.62 0.90
CA LEU A 160 -5.24 20.64 0.33
C LEU A 160 -6.02 21.63 -0.55
N ASP A 161 -6.99 21.14 -1.32
CA ASP A 161 -7.87 21.99 -2.14
C ASP A 161 -8.72 22.91 -1.26
N GLU A 162 -9.23 22.42 -0.13
CA GLU A 162 -9.93 23.23 0.89
C GLU A 162 -9.06 24.35 1.47
N MET A 163 -7.76 24.11 1.61
CA MET A 163 -6.79 25.10 2.08
C MET A 163 -6.33 26.06 0.97
N GLY A 164 -6.73 25.80 -0.28
CA GLY A 164 -6.28 26.55 -1.45
C GLY A 164 -4.85 26.22 -1.88
N GLU A 165 -4.28 25.09 -1.48
CA GLU A 165 -2.92 24.65 -1.83
C GLU A 165 -2.86 24.01 -3.22
N ASP A 166 -3.22 24.80 -4.25
CA ASP A 166 -3.40 24.33 -5.63
C ASP A 166 -2.14 23.68 -6.24
N ALA A 167 -0.95 24.24 -5.98
CA ALA A 167 0.30 23.77 -6.58
C ALA A 167 0.64 22.36 -6.08
N VAL A 168 0.69 22.18 -4.77
CA VAL A 168 0.91 20.88 -4.11
C VAL A 168 -0.17 19.89 -4.51
N SER A 169 -1.46 20.27 -4.42
CA SER A 169 -2.56 19.37 -4.79
C SER A 169 -2.45 18.92 -6.25
N ARG A 170 -2.33 19.85 -7.21
CA ARG A 170 -2.42 19.53 -8.64
C ARG A 170 -1.17 18.91 -9.24
N THR A 171 0.01 19.25 -8.73
CA THR A 171 1.28 18.84 -9.35
C THR A 171 2.02 17.77 -8.55
N ILE A 172 1.72 17.59 -7.26
CA ILE A 172 2.33 16.54 -6.43
C ILE A 172 1.32 15.43 -6.16
N VAL A 173 0.27 15.74 -5.40
CA VAL A 173 -0.60 14.70 -4.84
C VAL A 173 -1.49 14.07 -5.90
N GLN A 174 -2.09 14.87 -6.79
CA GLN A 174 -2.94 14.33 -7.86
C GLN A 174 -2.18 13.47 -8.89
N PRO A 175 -0.96 13.83 -9.35
CA PRO A 175 -0.19 12.96 -10.22
C PRO A 175 0.19 11.64 -9.58
N ILE A 176 0.65 11.64 -8.32
CA ILE A 176 0.93 10.40 -7.56
C ILE A 176 -0.33 9.53 -7.51
N ARG A 177 -1.45 10.10 -7.04
CA ARG A 177 -2.78 9.45 -6.98
C ARG A 177 -3.23 8.84 -8.31
N ARG A 178 -2.80 9.34 -9.47
CA ARG A 178 -3.19 8.79 -10.78
C ARG A 178 -2.50 7.46 -11.08
N GLN A 179 -1.38 7.15 -10.43
CA GLN A 179 -0.60 5.93 -10.64
C GLN A 179 -1.13 4.76 -9.79
N GLU A 180 -1.49 5.02 -8.52
CA GLU A 180 -2.00 4.03 -7.55
C GLU A 180 -3.08 3.06 -8.06
N PRO A 181 -4.12 3.49 -8.83
CA PRO A 181 -5.14 2.56 -9.31
C PRO A 181 -4.56 1.54 -10.30
N GLY A 182 -3.49 1.90 -11.00
CA GLY A 182 -2.74 1.03 -11.88
C GLY A 182 -1.99 -0.05 -11.11
N HIS A 183 -1.30 0.32 -10.04
CA HIS A 183 -0.63 -0.64 -9.16
C HIS A 183 -1.61 -1.58 -8.48
N PHE A 184 -2.70 -1.03 -7.93
CA PHE A 184 -3.79 -1.82 -7.35
C PHE A 184 -4.34 -2.84 -8.35
N ALA A 185 -4.55 -2.42 -9.60
CA ALA A 185 -5.06 -3.29 -10.65
C ALA A 185 -4.08 -4.44 -10.95
N PHE A 186 -2.77 -4.20 -10.99
CA PHE A 186 -1.78 -5.27 -11.17
C PHE A 186 -1.95 -6.34 -10.08
N TYR A 187 -1.89 -5.95 -8.80
CA TYR A 187 -2.01 -6.90 -7.69
C TYR A 187 -3.33 -7.68 -7.70
N ARG A 188 -4.44 -6.99 -7.97
CA ARG A 188 -5.75 -7.62 -8.06
C ARG A 188 -5.82 -8.63 -9.20
N LEU A 189 -5.36 -8.26 -10.40
CA LEU A 189 -5.39 -9.12 -11.57
C LEU A 189 -4.52 -10.36 -11.34
N SER A 190 -3.29 -10.18 -10.83
CA SER A 190 -2.35 -11.28 -10.54
C SER A 190 -2.87 -12.25 -9.48
N ALA A 191 -3.41 -11.74 -8.35
CA ALA A 191 -4.03 -12.60 -7.34
C ALA A 191 -5.25 -13.36 -7.88
N THR A 192 -6.06 -12.70 -8.70
CA THR A 192 -7.27 -13.31 -9.27
C THR A 192 -6.91 -14.38 -10.29
N GLU A 193 -5.91 -14.13 -11.15
CA GLU A 193 -5.40 -15.09 -12.13
C GLU A 193 -4.92 -16.37 -11.45
N MET A 194 -4.11 -16.24 -10.38
CA MET A 194 -3.60 -17.40 -9.63
C MET A 194 -4.74 -18.30 -9.11
N VAL A 195 -5.81 -17.67 -8.61
CA VAL A 195 -6.97 -18.40 -8.07
C VAL A 195 -7.82 -19.00 -9.19
N GLN A 196 -8.08 -18.26 -10.28
CA GLN A 196 -8.90 -18.71 -11.39
C GLN A 196 -8.27 -19.88 -12.15
N GLN A 197 -6.95 -19.86 -12.33
CA GLN A 197 -6.22 -20.89 -13.05
C GLN A 197 -5.84 -22.10 -12.18
N GLY A 198 -6.24 -22.10 -10.89
CA GLY A 198 -5.96 -23.21 -10.00
C GLY A 198 -4.47 -23.40 -9.71
N VAL A 199 -3.68 -22.32 -9.74
CA VAL A 199 -2.25 -22.36 -9.38
C VAL A 199 -2.08 -22.89 -7.96
N LEU A 200 -2.96 -22.47 -7.04
CA LEU A 200 -2.95 -22.96 -5.66
C LEU A 200 -3.89 -24.16 -5.49
N ALA A 201 -3.37 -25.24 -4.89
CA ALA A 201 -4.19 -26.32 -4.39
C ALA A 201 -5.14 -25.85 -3.27
N PRO A 202 -6.25 -26.56 -3.00
CA PRO A 202 -7.21 -26.16 -1.96
C PRO A 202 -6.60 -26.00 -0.57
N TRP A 203 -5.59 -26.80 -0.23
CA TRP A 203 -4.88 -26.69 1.05
C TRP A 203 -3.97 -25.44 1.11
N GLN A 204 -3.36 -25.03 -0.01
CA GLN A 204 -2.57 -23.80 -0.11
C GLN A 204 -3.45 -22.57 0.09
N LEU A 205 -4.65 -22.54 -0.49
CA LEU A 205 -5.64 -21.48 -0.23
C LEU A 205 -6.09 -21.43 1.23
N ARG A 206 -6.29 -22.60 1.87
CA ARG A 206 -6.61 -22.67 3.30
C ARG A 206 -5.45 -22.15 4.14
N LEU A 207 -4.21 -22.50 3.79
CA LEU A 207 -3.01 -22.00 4.46
C LEU A 207 -2.89 -20.48 4.30
N ALA A 208 -3.07 -19.96 3.09
CA ALA A 208 -3.06 -18.52 2.81
C ALA A 208 -4.08 -17.75 3.66
N ARG A 209 -5.31 -18.27 3.84
CA ARG A 209 -6.31 -17.67 4.75
C ARG A 209 -5.80 -17.58 6.19
N VAL A 210 -5.21 -18.65 6.71
CA VAL A 210 -4.72 -18.71 8.09
C VAL A 210 -3.54 -17.77 8.28
N LEU A 211 -2.59 -17.78 7.34
CA LEU A 211 -1.43 -16.89 7.38
C LEU A 211 -1.87 -15.43 7.28
N ARG A 212 -2.72 -15.09 6.30
CA ARG A 212 -3.21 -13.72 6.11
C ARG A 212 -3.91 -13.17 7.34
N ARG A 213 -4.77 -13.97 7.99
CA ARG A 213 -5.44 -13.58 9.24
C ARG A 213 -4.45 -13.24 10.36
N LYS A 214 -3.30 -13.92 10.41
CA LYS A 214 -2.28 -13.75 11.46
C LYS A 214 -1.23 -12.68 11.14
N SER A 215 -1.01 -12.39 9.86
CA SER A 215 0.08 -11.54 9.39
C SER A 215 -0.39 -10.21 8.80
N PHE A 216 -1.70 -9.97 8.70
CA PHE A 216 -2.21 -8.70 8.20
C PHE A 216 -1.75 -7.54 9.10
N SER A 217 -1.28 -6.48 8.45
CA SER A 217 -0.96 -5.20 9.05
C SER A 217 -1.34 -4.11 8.05
N PRO A 218 -1.84 -2.95 8.51
CA PRO A 218 -1.92 -1.77 7.66
C PRO A 218 -0.54 -1.40 7.13
N VAL A 219 -0.51 -0.78 5.95
CA VAL A 219 0.72 -0.36 5.27
C VAL A 219 1.61 0.46 6.20
N GLY A 220 2.90 0.11 6.26
CA GLY A 220 3.89 0.82 7.06
C GLY A 220 3.73 0.68 8.59
N ALA A 221 2.69 -0.01 9.08
CA ALA A 221 2.30 -0.02 10.49
C ALA A 221 2.87 -1.22 11.29
N HIS A 222 4.16 -1.49 11.15
CA HIS A 222 4.79 -2.73 11.65
C HIS A 222 5.20 -2.71 13.14
N THR A 223 5.30 -1.52 13.74
CA THR A 223 5.66 -1.33 15.15
C THR A 223 4.53 -0.64 15.91
N PRO A 224 4.48 -0.69 17.26
CA PRO A 224 3.48 0.06 18.03
C PRO A 224 3.49 1.57 17.71
N GLN A 225 4.67 2.15 17.50
CA GLN A 225 4.83 3.54 17.09
C GLN A 225 4.22 3.79 15.71
N HIS A 226 4.54 2.95 14.72
CA HIS A 226 4.00 3.13 13.37
C HIS A 226 2.48 2.90 13.32
N ARG A 227 1.95 2.03 14.18
CA ARG A 227 0.50 1.84 14.33
C ARG A 227 -0.18 3.10 14.86
N ALA A 228 0.39 3.74 15.86
CA ALA A 228 -0.13 5.02 16.35
C ALA A 228 -0.02 6.13 15.31
N GLN A 229 1.09 6.22 14.57
CA GLN A 229 1.23 7.16 13.45
C GLN A 229 0.18 6.92 12.37
N PHE A 230 -0.05 5.67 11.97
CA PHE A 230 -1.12 5.32 11.02
C PHE A 230 -2.51 5.71 11.57
N GLY A 231 -2.76 5.49 12.86
CA GLY A 231 -4.00 5.94 13.53
C GLY A 231 -4.18 7.46 13.49
N SER A 232 -3.09 8.23 13.63
CA SER A 232 -3.09 9.68 13.42
C SER A 232 -3.47 10.04 11.99
N VAL A 233 -2.89 9.36 10.99
CA VAL A 233 -3.23 9.56 9.58
C VAL A 233 -4.72 9.31 9.32
N LEU A 234 -5.27 8.20 9.82
CA LEU A 234 -6.70 7.90 9.68
C LEU A 234 -7.59 8.98 10.32
N THR A 235 -7.19 9.48 11.48
CA THR A 235 -7.93 10.52 12.20
C THR A 235 -7.92 11.84 11.42
N THR A 236 -6.74 12.27 10.98
CA THR A 236 -6.54 13.54 10.25
C THR A 236 -7.23 13.55 8.89
N LEU A 237 -7.27 12.41 8.19
CA LEU A 237 -7.96 12.28 6.92
C LEU A 237 -9.46 11.99 7.06
N GLY A 238 -10.00 12.00 8.29
CA GLY A 238 -11.42 11.77 8.57
C GLY A 238 -11.89 10.34 8.30
N LEU A 239 -10.97 9.37 8.22
CA LEU A 239 -11.28 7.97 7.94
C LEU A 239 -11.71 7.18 9.17
N GLN A 240 -11.48 7.71 10.38
CA GLN A 240 -11.89 7.07 11.63
C GLN A 240 -13.42 6.87 11.72
N ASP A 241 -14.20 7.83 11.22
CA ASP A 241 -15.66 7.82 11.29
C ASP A 241 -16.26 6.82 10.28
N THR A 242 -15.50 6.50 9.25
CA THR A 242 -15.86 5.55 8.18
C THR A 242 -14.89 4.37 8.12
N VAL A 243 -14.34 3.96 9.26
CA VAL A 243 -13.26 2.94 9.30
C VAL A 243 -13.68 1.60 8.70
N GLU A 244 -14.96 1.23 8.82
CA GLU A 244 -15.49 0.02 8.18
C GLU A 244 -15.55 0.14 6.66
N ASP A 245 -15.87 1.31 6.13
CA ASP A 245 -15.90 1.56 4.69
C ASP A 245 -14.48 1.57 4.12
N PHE A 246 -13.54 2.15 4.85
CA PHE A 246 -12.11 2.07 4.53
C PHE A 246 -11.61 0.61 4.55
N GLY A 247 -11.94 -0.14 5.60
CA GLY A 247 -11.66 -1.57 5.71
C GLY A 247 -12.24 -2.40 4.57
N ALA A 248 -13.49 -2.10 4.15
CA ALA A 248 -14.14 -2.77 3.03
C ALA A 248 -13.43 -2.52 1.70
N GLN A 249 -12.84 -1.35 1.52
CA GLN A 249 -12.08 -1.00 0.33
C GLN A 249 -10.74 -1.75 0.30
N ILE A 250 -9.93 -1.67 1.35
CA ILE A 250 -8.60 -2.30 1.37
C ILE A 250 -8.68 -3.83 1.44
N GLY A 251 -9.71 -4.37 2.09
CA GLY A 251 -9.97 -5.82 2.17
C GLY A 251 -10.71 -6.40 0.95
N LEU A 252 -10.96 -5.61 -0.10
CA LEU A 252 -11.80 -6.00 -1.24
C LEU A 252 -11.31 -7.28 -1.92
N VAL A 253 -10.04 -7.32 -2.33
CA VAL A 253 -9.48 -8.43 -3.11
C VAL A 253 -9.47 -9.71 -2.27
N GLU A 254 -9.10 -9.59 -1.01
CA GLU A 254 -9.04 -10.72 -0.10
C GLU A 254 -10.43 -11.28 0.21
N ARG A 255 -11.44 -10.41 0.41
CA ARG A 255 -12.86 -10.81 0.48
C ARG A 255 -13.30 -11.56 -0.76
N GLU A 256 -12.98 -11.04 -1.95
CA GLU A 256 -13.37 -11.65 -3.23
C GLU A 256 -12.69 -12.99 -3.49
N LEU A 257 -11.46 -13.20 -3.02
CA LEU A 257 -10.66 -14.39 -3.34
C LEU A 257 -10.62 -15.42 -2.20
N LEU A 258 -10.32 -14.97 -0.98
CA LEU A 258 -10.16 -15.84 0.17
C LEU A 258 -11.51 -16.19 0.81
N TRP A 259 -12.45 -15.26 0.91
CA TRP A 259 -13.73 -15.47 1.61
C TRP A 259 -14.96 -15.43 0.71
N SER A 260 -14.79 -15.72 -0.58
CA SER A 260 -15.88 -15.75 -1.58
C SER A 260 -17.08 -16.63 -1.22
N ARG A 261 -16.91 -17.62 -0.31
CA ARG A 261 -17.97 -18.51 0.16
C ARG A 261 -18.70 -18.01 1.40
N GLU A 262 -18.18 -17.01 2.11
CA GLU A 262 -18.80 -16.42 3.29
C GLU A 262 -19.76 -15.30 2.84
N GLN A 263 -21.02 -15.68 2.57
CA GLN A 263 -22.06 -14.74 2.14
C GLN A 263 -22.25 -13.64 3.19
N GLY A 264 -22.24 -12.38 2.74
CA GLY A 264 -22.57 -11.23 3.57
C GLY A 264 -21.41 -10.60 4.36
N MET A 265 -20.21 -11.19 4.35
CA MET A 265 -19.06 -10.58 5.02
C MET A 265 -18.62 -9.31 4.27
N ARG A 266 -18.86 -8.14 4.86
CA ARG A 266 -18.50 -6.83 4.26
C ARG A 266 -17.00 -6.57 4.31
N VAL A 267 -16.39 -6.84 5.47
CA VAL A 267 -14.96 -6.62 5.78
C VAL A 267 -14.45 -7.86 6.51
N PRO A 268 -13.26 -8.40 6.17
CA PRO A 268 -12.66 -9.46 6.97
C PRO A 268 -12.31 -8.96 8.38
N ASP A 269 -12.70 -9.69 9.43
CA ASP A 269 -12.60 -9.24 10.83
C ASP A 269 -11.20 -8.79 11.24
N TYR A 270 -10.15 -9.48 10.78
CA TYR A 270 -8.77 -9.16 11.13
C TYR A 270 -8.29 -7.84 10.49
N VAL A 271 -8.86 -7.43 9.35
CA VAL A 271 -8.59 -6.11 8.75
C VAL A 271 -9.16 -5.03 9.66
N LEU A 272 -10.42 -5.17 10.05
CA LEU A 272 -11.10 -4.21 10.90
C LEU A 272 -10.48 -4.14 12.30
N ALA A 273 -10.09 -5.30 12.86
CA ALA A 273 -9.38 -5.36 14.13
C ALA A 273 -8.04 -4.61 14.06
N ALA A 274 -7.26 -4.79 12.99
CA ALA A 274 -5.99 -4.10 12.83
C ALA A 274 -6.16 -2.58 12.66
N LEU A 275 -7.19 -2.12 11.93
CA LEU A 275 -7.51 -0.69 11.82
C LEU A 275 -8.02 -0.08 13.14
N ARG A 276 -8.75 -0.85 13.94
CA ARG A 276 -9.18 -0.40 15.28
C ARG A 276 -8.00 -0.32 16.24
N ASP A 277 -7.07 -1.28 16.16
CA ASP A 277 -5.83 -1.25 16.94
C ASP A 277 -5.02 0.01 16.62
N THR A 278 -4.81 0.39 15.35
CA THR A 278 -4.06 1.63 15.04
C THR A 278 -4.70 2.89 15.64
N LEU A 279 -6.04 3.01 15.59
CA LEU A 279 -6.77 4.11 16.21
C LEU A 279 -6.66 4.10 17.75
N GLU A 280 -6.68 2.91 18.37
CA GLU A 280 -6.51 2.77 19.82
C GLU A 280 -5.09 3.12 20.27
N GLN A 281 -4.07 2.68 19.54
CA GLN A 281 -2.67 3.05 19.79
C GLN A 281 -2.49 4.57 19.71
N PHE A 282 -3.09 5.22 18.71
CA PHE A 282 -3.06 6.68 18.57
C PHE A 282 -3.71 7.39 19.76
N ARG A 283 -4.92 6.98 20.17
CA ARG A 283 -5.62 7.57 21.32
C ARG A 283 -4.84 7.43 22.62
N THR A 284 -4.22 6.29 22.83
CA THR A 284 -3.43 6.00 24.03
C THR A 284 -2.17 6.88 24.11
N GLN A 285 -1.53 7.16 22.97
CA GLN A 285 -0.39 8.07 22.91
C GLN A 285 -0.80 9.55 23.03
N ALA A 286 -1.97 9.93 22.50
CA ALA A 286 -2.51 11.29 22.62
C ALA A 286 -2.99 11.63 24.04
N HIS A 287 -3.46 10.62 24.78
CA HIS A 287 -3.88 10.73 26.17
C HIS A 287 -3.20 9.64 27.00
N PRO A 288 -1.92 9.81 27.39
CA PRO A 288 -1.31 8.91 28.36
C PRO A 288 -2.17 8.97 29.61
N ALA A 289 -2.73 7.84 30.04
CA ALA A 289 -3.50 7.76 31.28
C ALA A 289 -2.67 8.44 32.38
N ALA A 290 -3.26 9.43 33.04
CA ALA A 290 -2.62 10.09 34.17
C ALA A 290 -2.38 9.01 35.24
N VAL A 291 -1.11 8.62 35.40
CA VAL A 291 -0.64 7.77 36.49
C VAL A 291 -0.36 8.65 37.69
#